data_AF-N1PDY1-F1
#
_entry.id   AF-N1PDY1-F1
#
_cell.length_a   1.000
_cell.length_b   1.000
_cell.length_c   1.000
_cell.angle_alpha   90.00
_cell.angle_beta   90.00
_cell.angle_gamma   90.00
#
_symmetry.space_group_name_H-M   'P 1'
#
loop_
_entity.id
_entity.type
_entity.pdbx_description
1 polymer ?
#
loop_
_entity_poly.entity_id
_entity_poly.type
_entity_poly.pdbx_seq_one_letter_code
_entity_poly.pdbx_strand_id
1 'polypeptide(L)'
;MLSHSLPVRVSLAVGAGLALLLLYLLSHTNHLPSSHFTPRKDTLDADALEHVFNSTLGFQKIFVINLPSRTDHRDTLSLAATLTGLEVEYVDGATEFDEGLLPPGGDPAKIGKGSIGAWRAHMNVARRIVEQNITSALVLEGDVDWDIRIKTQMHDFARASRQLLAPDGLDHDLLISDFRSDIAANSPYGDTELWDLLWIGHCGSRFAGGKNEKVPVGKVVIPNDQSVPEPQHLDFEYGEKDLLKDYPPHTRVVSRARMNVCTLAYGMSQAGARPMCDGLFGRPTHSCISVQPQLFQHHRPVGPKSKFSGISDHGDGFNEHAYTRNIRWSTRINFDKLVYGQTDYIDSYQDGQEEPERQ
;
A
#
# COMPACT_ATOMS: atom_id res chain seq x y z
N MET A 1 21.56 -70.39 -45.73
CA MET A 1 21.44 -69.08 -46.40
C MET A 1 20.21 -68.37 -45.84
N LEU A 2 20.41 -67.56 -44.81
CA LEU A 2 19.38 -66.76 -44.14
C LEU A 2 19.63 -65.29 -44.51
N SER A 3 18.63 -64.65 -45.12
CA SER A 3 18.67 -63.26 -45.59
C SER A 3 18.38 -62.30 -44.42
N HIS A 4 19.41 -61.59 -43.95
CA HIS A 4 19.29 -60.43 -43.07
C HIS A 4 18.90 -59.17 -43.86
N SER A 5 17.64 -58.75 -43.83
CA SER A 5 17.24 -57.42 -44.35
C SER A 5 15.95 -56.84 -43.76
N LEU A 6 15.49 -57.34 -42.60
CA LEU A 6 14.25 -56.86 -41.97
C LEU A 6 14.39 -55.63 -41.02
N PRO A 7 15.49 -55.41 -40.26
CA PRO A 7 15.47 -54.35 -39.24
C PRO A 7 15.71 -52.93 -39.80
N VAL A 8 16.27 -52.80 -41.01
CA VAL A 8 16.60 -51.47 -41.59
C VAL A 8 15.37 -50.80 -42.20
N ARG A 9 14.41 -51.57 -42.73
CA ARG A 9 13.20 -51.01 -43.38
C ARG A 9 12.18 -50.45 -42.39
N VAL A 10 12.13 -51.00 -41.17
CA VAL A 10 11.23 -50.51 -40.10
C VAL A 10 11.71 -49.18 -39.53
N SER A 11 13.03 -49.02 -39.32
CA SER A 11 13.60 -47.77 -38.79
C SER A 11 13.48 -46.59 -39.75
N LEU A 12 13.59 -46.82 -41.06
CA LEU A 12 13.37 -45.78 -42.08
C LEU A 12 11.90 -45.34 -42.18
N ALA A 13 10.96 -46.27 -42.03
CA ALA A 13 9.53 -45.96 -42.05
C ALA A 13 9.09 -45.14 -40.81
N VAL A 14 9.62 -45.47 -39.63
CA VAL A 14 9.35 -44.72 -38.39
C VAL A 14 9.99 -43.32 -38.44
N GLY A 15 11.21 -43.20 -38.98
CA GLY A 15 11.88 -41.90 -39.17
C GLY A 15 11.14 -40.98 -40.14
N ALA A 16 10.62 -41.52 -41.25
CA ALA A 16 9.82 -40.75 -42.21
C ALA A 16 8.46 -40.31 -41.63
N GLY A 17 7.81 -41.16 -40.82
CA GLY A 17 6.57 -40.83 -40.13
C GLY A 17 6.73 -39.68 -39.13
N LEU A 18 7.82 -39.68 -38.36
CA LEU A 18 8.12 -38.60 -37.40
C LEU A 18 8.47 -37.28 -38.10
N ALA A 19 9.19 -37.33 -39.22
CA ALA A 19 9.51 -36.13 -40.00
C ALA A 19 8.25 -35.50 -40.65
N LEU A 20 7.34 -36.32 -41.16
CA LEU A 20 6.05 -35.86 -41.70
C LEU A 20 5.14 -35.28 -40.61
N LEU A 21 5.14 -35.86 -39.40
CA LEU A 21 4.41 -35.32 -38.26
C LEU A 21 4.97 -33.96 -37.82
N LEU A 22 6.30 -33.80 -37.80
CA LEU A 22 6.95 -32.54 -37.47
C LEU A 22 6.67 -31.47 -38.52
N LEU A 23 6.72 -31.82 -39.82
CA LEU A 23 6.36 -30.91 -40.92
C LEU A 23 4.88 -30.54 -40.88
N TYR A 24 3.99 -31.47 -40.53
CA TYR A 24 2.57 -31.19 -40.35
C TYR A 24 2.33 -30.21 -39.19
N LEU A 25 2.97 -30.43 -38.03
CA LEU A 25 2.89 -29.53 -36.88
C LEU A 25 3.46 -28.14 -37.21
N LEU A 26 4.60 -28.06 -37.89
CA LEU A 26 5.21 -26.79 -38.32
C LEU A 26 4.39 -26.06 -39.40
N SER A 27 3.69 -26.80 -40.27
CA SER A 27 2.79 -26.21 -41.27
C SER A 27 1.50 -25.66 -40.66
N HIS A 28 1.01 -26.27 -39.57
CA HIS A 28 -0.17 -25.80 -38.86
C HIS A 28 0.09 -24.72 -37.81
N THR A 29 1.33 -24.50 -37.38
CA THR A 29 1.68 -23.34 -36.56
C THR A 29 1.72 -22.02 -37.33
N ASN A 30 1.71 -22.05 -38.67
CA ASN A 30 1.81 -20.85 -39.52
C ASN A 30 0.46 -20.32 -40.05
N HIS A 31 -0.67 -20.84 -39.57
CA HIS A 31 -2.00 -20.30 -39.85
C HIS A 31 -2.78 -20.02 -38.56
N LEU A 32 -2.21 -19.18 -37.69
CA LEU A 32 -3.05 -18.33 -36.85
C LEU A 32 -3.48 -17.15 -37.72
N PRO A 33 -4.79 -16.90 -37.91
CA PRO A 33 -5.23 -15.68 -38.55
C PRO A 33 -4.66 -14.51 -37.73
N SER A 34 -3.93 -13.62 -38.39
CA SER A 34 -3.61 -12.31 -37.81
C SER A 34 -4.92 -11.56 -37.65
N SER A 35 -5.64 -11.82 -36.55
CA SER A 35 -6.59 -10.84 -36.07
C SER A 35 -5.75 -9.64 -35.69
N HIS A 36 -5.91 -8.54 -36.44
CA HIS A 36 -5.62 -7.22 -35.92
C HIS A 36 -6.57 -7.00 -34.74
N PHE A 37 -6.24 -7.59 -33.60
CA PHE A 37 -6.85 -7.25 -32.33
C PHE A 37 -6.22 -5.91 -31.96
N THR A 38 -6.93 -4.83 -32.29
CA THR A 38 -6.71 -3.57 -31.59
C THR A 38 -7.13 -3.83 -30.15
N PRO A 39 -6.21 -3.85 -29.18
CA PRO A 39 -6.61 -4.00 -27.79
C PRO A 39 -7.47 -2.79 -27.46
N ARG A 40 -8.70 -3.06 -27.02
CA ARG A 40 -9.58 -2.06 -26.44
C ARG A 40 -8.96 -1.58 -25.13
N LYS A 41 -8.02 -0.65 -25.24
CA LYS A 41 -7.23 -0.11 -24.13
C LYS A 41 -8.13 0.55 -23.07
N ASP A 42 -9.16 1.25 -23.53
CA ASP A 42 -10.13 1.97 -22.69
C ASP A 42 -10.93 1.07 -21.73
N THR A 43 -11.13 -0.22 -22.06
CA THR A 43 -11.84 -1.16 -21.16
C THR A 43 -10.96 -1.79 -20.11
N LEU A 44 -9.64 -1.89 -20.33
CA LEU A 44 -8.71 -2.46 -19.35
C LEU A 44 -8.37 -1.45 -18.24
N ASP A 45 -8.29 -0.16 -18.57
CA ASP A 45 -7.92 0.89 -17.61
C ASP A 45 -9.04 1.24 -16.61
N ALA A 46 -10.30 1.20 -17.05
CA ALA A 46 -11.47 1.33 -16.18
C ALA A 46 -11.62 0.10 -15.26
N ASP A 47 -11.40 -1.10 -15.79
CA ASP A 47 -11.43 -2.36 -15.03
C ASP A 47 -10.37 -2.38 -13.92
N ALA A 48 -9.15 -1.88 -14.21
CA ALA A 48 -8.06 -1.84 -13.24
C ALA A 48 -8.30 -0.88 -12.06
N LEU A 49 -9.03 0.23 -12.25
CA LEU A 49 -9.33 1.17 -11.16
C LEU A 49 -10.35 0.59 -10.18
N GLU A 50 -11.36 -0.12 -10.70
CA GLU A 50 -12.41 -0.77 -9.90
C GLU A 50 -11.86 -1.88 -8.99
N HIS A 51 -10.68 -2.42 -9.29
CA HIS A 51 -10.02 -3.39 -8.42
C HIS A 51 -9.79 -2.89 -6.98
N VAL A 52 -9.79 -1.57 -6.71
CA VAL A 52 -9.75 -1.05 -5.33
C VAL A 52 -10.90 -1.57 -4.47
N PHE A 53 -12.05 -1.89 -5.06
CA PHE A 53 -13.21 -2.36 -4.30
C PHE A 53 -13.17 -3.85 -3.93
N ASN A 54 -12.17 -4.60 -4.41
CA ASN A 54 -11.99 -6.01 -4.07
C ASN A 54 -11.56 -6.20 -2.58
N SER A 55 -11.29 -7.45 -2.17
CA SER A 55 -10.88 -7.76 -0.79
C SER A 55 -9.43 -7.39 -0.46
N THR A 56 -8.63 -6.97 -1.44
CA THR A 56 -7.22 -6.65 -1.26
C THR A 56 -6.90 -5.20 -1.61
N LEU A 57 -7.91 -4.34 -1.77
CA LEU A 57 -7.76 -2.96 -2.24
C LEU A 57 -6.99 -2.86 -3.57
N GLY A 58 -7.10 -3.87 -4.44
CA GLY A 58 -6.39 -3.94 -5.72
C GLY A 58 -4.90 -4.28 -5.63
N PHE A 59 -4.37 -4.59 -4.44
CA PHE A 59 -3.05 -5.22 -4.27
C PHE A 59 -3.13 -6.73 -4.50
N GLN A 60 -2.00 -7.40 -4.72
CA GLN A 60 -2.00 -8.87 -4.77
C GLN A 60 -2.20 -9.48 -3.37
N LYS A 61 -1.62 -8.85 -2.34
CA LYS A 61 -1.71 -9.27 -0.93
C LYS A 61 -1.83 -8.08 0.00
N ILE A 62 -2.49 -8.28 1.14
CA ILE A 62 -2.37 -7.40 2.30
C ILE A 62 -1.62 -8.16 3.39
N PHE A 63 -0.45 -7.68 3.78
CA PHE A 63 0.32 -8.21 4.89
C PHE A 63 0.11 -7.38 6.15
N VAL A 64 0.00 -8.03 7.30
CA VAL A 64 -0.09 -7.39 8.60
C VAL A 64 1.09 -7.85 9.45
N ILE A 65 1.98 -6.93 9.79
CA ILE A 65 3.07 -7.18 10.73
C ILE A 65 2.51 -7.12 12.14
N ASN A 66 2.55 -8.25 12.85
CA ASN A 66 2.07 -8.35 14.20
C ASN A 66 3.00 -9.21 15.05
N LEU A 67 3.33 -8.76 16.27
CA LEU A 67 4.06 -9.59 17.21
C LEU A 67 3.19 -10.79 17.62
N PRO A 68 3.69 -12.03 17.61
CA PRO A 68 2.91 -13.21 18.01
C PRO A 68 2.28 -13.10 19.41
N SER A 69 2.93 -12.37 20.32
CA SER A 69 2.44 -12.11 21.68
C SER A 69 1.32 -11.07 21.77
N ARG A 70 1.07 -10.29 20.71
CA ARG A 70 0.01 -9.27 20.64
C ARG A 70 -1.25 -9.85 20.00
N THR A 71 -1.85 -10.81 20.70
CA THR A 71 -3.12 -11.42 20.29
C THR A 71 -4.25 -10.40 20.27
N ASP A 72 -4.21 -9.42 21.16
CA ASP A 72 -5.15 -8.29 21.20
C ASP A 72 -5.17 -7.48 19.90
N HIS A 73 -3.99 -7.18 19.33
CA HIS A 73 -3.88 -6.50 18.04
C HIS A 73 -4.34 -7.38 16.89
N ARG A 74 -3.97 -8.67 16.91
CA ARG A 74 -4.38 -9.64 15.89
C ARG A 74 -5.89 -9.82 15.84
N ASP A 75 -6.53 -9.98 16.99
CA ASP A 75 -7.98 -10.22 17.08
C ASP A 75 -8.76 -9.00 16.59
N THR A 76 -8.37 -7.81 17.07
CA THR A 76 -9.03 -6.55 16.69
C THR A 76 -8.81 -6.21 15.21
N LEU A 77 -7.59 -6.36 14.68
CA LEU A 77 -7.33 -6.10 13.26
C LEU A 77 -8.05 -7.11 12.36
N SER A 78 -8.08 -8.40 12.73
CA SER A 78 -8.82 -9.43 11.97
C SER A 78 -10.31 -9.11 11.91
N LEU A 79 -10.89 -8.64 13.01
CA LEU A 79 -12.28 -8.20 13.05
C LEU A 79 -12.51 -6.97 12.16
N ALA A 80 -11.64 -5.95 12.24
CA ALA A 80 -11.71 -4.76 11.39
C ALA A 80 -11.63 -5.11 9.90
N ALA A 81 -10.69 -5.97 9.52
CA ALA A 81 -10.53 -6.45 8.15
C ALA A 81 -11.81 -7.16 7.68
N THR A 82 -12.35 -8.08 8.48
CA THR A 82 -13.57 -8.82 8.14
C THR A 82 -14.77 -7.88 7.95
N LEU A 83 -14.99 -6.95 8.88
CA LEU A 83 -16.13 -6.02 8.85
C LEU A 83 -16.06 -5.00 7.71
N THR A 84 -14.85 -4.73 7.19
CA THR A 84 -14.64 -3.85 6.02
C THR A 84 -14.38 -4.62 4.72
N GLY A 85 -14.52 -5.94 4.76
CA GLY A 85 -14.40 -6.82 3.59
C GLY A 85 -12.98 -6.87 3.02
N LEU A 86 -11.97 -6.93 3.88
CA LEU A 86 -10.56 -7.06 3.56
C LEU A 86 -10.02 -8.45 3.94
N GLU A 87 -9.18 -9.01 3.07
CA GLU A 87 -8.45 -10.25 3.30
C GLU A 87 -6.99 -9.92 3.63
N VAL A 88 -6.53 -10.36 4.80
CA VAL A 88 -5.19 -10.06 5.31
C VAL A 88 -4.41 -11.31 5.65
N GLU A 89 -3.09 -11.24 5.51
CA GLU A 89 -2.16 -12.30 5.89
C GLU A 89 -1.16 -11.78 6.93
N TYR A 90 -1.01 -12.53 8.02
CA TYR A 90 -0.12 -12.12 9.11
C TYR A 90 1.33 -12.52 8.85
N VAL A 91 2.24 -11.60 9.16
CA VAL A 91 3.68 -11.83 9.22
C VAL A 91 4.15 -11.50 10.63
N ASP A 92 4.92 -12.41 11.22
CA ASP A 92 5.37 -12.25 12.59
C ASP A 92 6.36 -11.09 12.72
N GLY A 93 6.12 -10.22 13.71
CA GLY A 93 7.07 -9.20 14.13
C GLY A 93 8.34 -9.82 14.70
N ALA A 94 9.49 -9.19 14.49
CA ALA A 94 10.78 -9.71 14.94
C ALA A 94 11.11 -9.28 16.37
N THR A 95 11.35 -10.26 17.25
CA THR A 95 11.85 -10.05 18.62
C THR A 95 13.28 -10.54 18.80
N GLU A 96 13.75 -11.41 17.90
CA GLU A 96 15.10 -11.98 17.90
C GLU A 96 15.81 -11.56 16.62
N PHE A 97 16.91 -10.82 16.76
CA PHE A 97 17.72 -10.33 15.64
C PHE A 97 19.12 -9.96 16.14
N ASP A 98 20.10 -10.03 15.23
CA ASP A 98 21.45 -9.53 15.48
C ASP A 98 21.47 -8.00 15.33
N GLU A 99 21.73 -7.29 16.44
CA GLU A 99 21.84 -5.83 16.49
C GLU A 99 23.00 -5.29 15.64
N GLY A 100 23.99 -6.12 15.29
CA GLY A 100 25.08 -5.78 14.39
C GLY A 100 24.70 -5.76 12.90
N LEU A 101 23.53 -6.30 12.52
CA LEU A 101 23.07 -6.41 11.13
C LEU A 101 22.09 -5.30 10.71
N LEU A 102 22.39 -4.07 11.12
CA LEU A 102 21.68 -2.88 10.68
C LEU A 102 22.02 -2.51 9.23
N PRO A 103 21.15 -1.76 8.53
CA PRO A 103 21.50 -1.22 7.21
C PRO A 103 22.70 -0.26 7.32
N PRO A 104 23.42 -0.01 6.21
CA PRO A 104 24.57 0.89 6.20
C PRO A 104 24.26 2.25 6.84
N GLY A 105 25.08 2.66 7.82
CA GLY A 105 24.87 3.91 8.57
C GLY A 105 23.97 3.79 9.81
N GLY A 106 23.37 2.62 10.06
CA GLY A 106 22.67 2.33 11.31
C GLY A 106 23.63 2.19 12.49
N ASP A 107 23.30 2.85 13.60
CA ASP A 107 24.05 2.80 14.86
C ASP A 107 23.16 2.16 15.93
N PRO A 108 23.41 0.92 16.36
CA PRO A 108 22.55 0.21 17.30
C PRO A 108 22.52 0.88 18.68
N ALA A 109 23.53 1.69 19.02
CA ALA A 109 23.53 2.45 20.27
C ALA A 109 22.53 3.62 20.27
N LYS A 110 22.01 4.01 19.10
CA LYS A 110 21.09 5.14 18.93
C LYS A 110 19.66 4.74 18.55
N ILE A 111 19.44 3.46 18.26
CA ILE A 111 18.14 2.95 17.81
C ILE A 111 17.61 1.97 18.87
N GLY A 112 16.40 2.24 19.38
CA GLY A 112 15.76 1.36 20.36
C GLY A 112 15.51 -0.04 19.78
N LYS A 113 15.60 -1.08 20.62
CA LYS A 113 15.39 -2.48 20.19
C LYS A 113 14.05 -2.70 19.48
N GLY A 114 12.98 -2.08 19.95
CA GLY A 114 11.66 -2.15 19.31
C GLY A 114 11.68 -1.63 17.87
N SER A 115 12.39 -0.53 17.59
CA SER A 115 12.56 0.01 16.24
C SER A 115 13.40 -0.90 15.35
N ILE A 116 14.44 -1.56 15.88
CA ILE A 116 15.24 -2.54 15.12
C ILE A 116 14.37 -3.75 14.76
N GLY A 117 13.58 -4.25 15.72
CA GLY A 117 12.64 -5.35 15.49
C GLY A 117 11.56 -5.01 14.47
N ALA A 118 10.99 -3.81 14.53
CA ALA A 118 10.06 -3.30 13.53
C ALA A 118 10.71 -3.28 12.14
N TRP A 119 11.88 -2.64 12.01
CA TRP A 119 12.63 -2.61 10.75
C TRP A 119 12.87 -4.01 10.19
N ARG A 120 13.35 -4.94 11.02
CA ARG A 120 13.58 -6.34 10.62
C ARG A 120 12.31 -7.01 10.12
N ALA A 121 11.17 -6.79 10.77
CA ALA A 121 9.88 -7.33 10.34
C ALA A 121 9.47 -6.80 8.96
N HIS A 122 9.63 -5.50 8.71
CA HIS A 122 9.39 -4.92 7.37
C HIS A 122 10.34 -5.50 6.31
N MET A 123 11.61 -5.76 6.66
CA MET A 123 12.56 -6.43 5.74
C MET A 123 12.12 -7.85 5.39
N ASN A 124 11.55 -8.59 6.34
CA ASN A 124 11.03 -9.94 6.10
C ASN A 124 9.86 -9.91 5.11
N VAL A 125 8.97 -8.91 5.20
CA VAL A 125 7.87 -8.71 4.23
C VAL A 125 8.43 -8.38 2.84
N ALA A 126 9.37 -7.44 2.74
CA ALA A 126 9.98 -7.09 1.45
C ALA A 126 10.68 -8.29 0.80
N ARG A 127 11.45 -9.06 1.59
CA ARG A 127 12.07 -10.31 1.15
C ARG A 127 11.02 -11.29 0.62
N ARG A 128 9.91 -11.46 1.35
CA ARG A 128 8.80 -12.33 0.96
C ARG A 128 8.17 -11.90 -0.36
N ILE A 129 7.95 -10.60 -0.57
CA ILE A 129 7.42 -10.06 -1.84
C ILE A 129 8.31 -10.47 -3.02
N VAL A 130 9.63 -10.36 -2.86
CA VAL A 130 10.61 -10.73 -3.90
C VAL A 130 10.66 -12.25 -4.11
N GLU A 131 10.83 -13.03 -3.03
CA GLU A 131 11.01 -14.49 -3.11
C GLU A 131 9.77 -15.21 -3.65
N GLN A 132 8.57 -14.69 -3.35
CA GLN A 132 7.30 -15.27 -3.80
C GLN A 132 6.78 -14.64 -5.10
N ASN A 133 7.54 -13.73 -5.72
CA ASN A 133 7.15 -13.03 -6.94
C ASN A 133 5.77 -12.33 -6.83
N ILE A 134 5.49 -11.72 -5.67
CA ILE A 134 4.26 -10.95 -5.42
C ILE A 134 4.38 -9.63 -6.16
N THR A 135 3.41 -9.25 -6.99
CA THR A 135 3.48 -8.06 -7.86
C THR A 135 3.35 -6.77 -7.05
N SER A 136 2.44 -6.74 -6.08
CA SER A 136 2.26 -5.63 -5.16
C SER A 136 1.63 -6.12 -3.85
N ALA A 137 1.99 -5.49 -2.74
CA ALA A 137 1.39 -5.77 -1.45
C ALA A 137 1.14 -4.49 -0.65
N LEU A 138 -0.01 -4.42 0.03
CA LEU A 138 -0.23 -3.46 1.12
C LEU A 138 0.35 -4.06 2.40
N VAL A 139 1.18 -3.31 3.12
CA VAL A 139 1.76 -3.72 4.40
C VAL A 139 1.18 -2.83 5.49
N LEU A 140 0.67 -3.44 6.55
CA LEU A 140 0.02 -2.80 7.69
C LEU A 140 0.74 -3.17 9.00
N GLU A 141 0.86 -2.21 9.93
CA GLU A 141 1.23 -2.49 11.31
C GLU A 141 0.00 -2.97 12.12
N GLY A 142 0.20 -3.89 13.08
CA GLY A 142 -0.90 -4.54 13.82
C GLY A 142 -1.79 -3.60 14.65
N ASP A 143 -1.30 -2.41 15.00
CA ASP A 143 -2.03 -1.39 15.77
C ASP A 143 -2.68 -0.32 14.89
N VAL A 144 -2.72 -0.51 13.57
CA VAL A 144 -3.35 0.43 12.64
C VAL A 144 -4.87 0.27 12.55
N ASP A 145 -5.54 1.34 12.18
CA ASP A 145 -6.97 1.43 11.93
C ASP A 145 -7.26 2.41 10.79
N TRP A 146 -8.47 2.36 10.26
CA TRP A 146 -8.90 3.09 9.07
C TRP A 146 -10.37 3.48 9.18
N ASP A 147 -10.78 4.44 8.33
CA ASP A 147 -12.18 4.81 8.20
C ASP A 147 -12.97 3.68 7.54
N ILE A 148 -14.20 3.40 7.97
CA ILE A 148 -15.05 2.38 7.33
C ILE A 148 -15.24 2.61 5.82
N ARG A 149 -15.04 3.84 5.34
CA ARG A 149 -15.08 4.24 3.93
C ARG A 149 -13.77 3.96 3.16
N ILE A 150 -12.88 3.13 3.70
CA ILE A 150 -11.52 2.93 3.17
C ILE A 150 -11.48 2.62 1.67
N LYS A 151 -12.42 1.83 1.14
CA LYS A 151 -12.45 1.50 -0.30
C LYS A 151 -12.67 2.74 -1.17
N THR A 152 -13.57 3.64 -0.77
CA THR A 152 -13.80 4.92 -1.49
C THR A 152 -12.60 5.85 -1.35
N GLN A 153 -12.00 5.93 -0.16
CA GLN A 153 -10.79 6.74 0.05
C GLN A 153 -9.61 6.24 -0.79
N MET A 154 -9.41 4.92 -0.86
CA MET A 154 -8.39 4.30 -1.67
C MET A 154 -8.66 4.47 -3.17
N HIS A 155 -9.92 4.57 -3.59
CA HIS A 155 -10.28 4.81 -4.98
C HIS A 155 -9.88 6.24 -5.40
N ASP A 156 -10.13 7.25 -4.56
CA ASP A 156 -9.66 8.62 -4.82
C ASP A 156 -8.13 8.72 -4.75
N PHE A 157 -7.49 8.00 -3.83
CA PHE A 157 -6.03 7.88 -3.80
C PHE A 157 -5.47 7.25 -5.07
N ALA A 158 -6.09 6.18 -5.59
CA ALA A 158 -5.70 5.53 -6.83
C ALA A 158 -5.82 6.46 -8.05
N ARG A 159 -6.90 7.23 -8.13
CA ARG A 159 -7.06 8.28 -9.15
C ARG A 159 -5.95 9.31 -9.07
N ALA A 160 -5.63 9.77 -7.87
CA ALA A 160 -4.57 10.75 -7.64
C ALA A 160 -3.17 10.20 -7.95
N SER A 161 -2.86 8.96 -7.54
CA SER A 161 -1.55 8.36 -7.77
C SER A 161 -1.27 8.21 -9.27
N ARG A 162 -2.27 7.81 -10.07
CA ARG A 162 -2.14 7.74 -11.54
C ARG A 162 -1.74 9.08 -12.16
N GLN A 163 -2.29 10.20 -11.69
CA GLN A 163 -1.91 11.53 -12.19
C GLN A 163 -0.47 11.89 -11.83
N LEU A 164 -0.06 11.61 -10.60
CA LEU A 164 1.29 11.92 -10.13
C LEU A 164 2.38 11.09 -10.82
N LEU A 165 2.01 9.88 -11.26
CA LEU A 165 2.87 8.93 -11.97
C LEU A 165 2.83 9.06 -13.49
N ALA A 166 2.09 10.04 -14.02
CA ALA A 166 2.05 10.31 -15.45
C ALA A 166 3.48 10.57 -16.00
N PRO A 167 3.81 10.10 -17.23
CA PRO A 167 5.17 10.18 -17.78
C PRO A 167 5.80 11.58 -17.79
N ASP A 168 4.98 12.62 -18.03
CA ASP A 168 5.45 14.01 -18.09
C ASP A 168 5.70 14.60 -16.68
N GLY A 169 5.34 13.86 -15.63
CA GLY A 169 5.31 14.34 -14.26
C GLY A 169 4.24 15.41 -14.05
N LEU A 170 3.94 15.68 -12.79
CA LEU A 170 3.05 16.76 -12.41
C LEU A 170 3.85 17.85 -11.69
N ASP A 171 3.91 19.04 -12.27
CA ASP A 171 4.66 20.21 -11.77
C ASP A 171 3.77 21.30 -11.14
N HIS A 172 2.45 21.18 -11.27
CA HIS A 172 1.45 22.08 -10.71
C HIS A 172 0.37 21.28 -9.94
N ASP A 173 -0.43 21.96 -9.13
CA ASP A 173 -1.50 21.31 -8.40
C ASP A 173 -2.71 21.05 -9.32
N LEU A 174 -3.31 19.86 -9.22
CA LEU A 174 -4.52 19.45 -9.94
C LEU A 174 -5.65 19.15 -8.97
N LEU A 175 -6.89 19.42 -9.39
CA LEU A 175 -8.05 18.91 -8.68
C LEU A 175 -8.31 17.45 -9.07
N ILE A 176 -8.77 16.64 -8.12
CA ILE A 176 -9.18 15.25 -8.40
C ILE A 176 -10.32 15.18 -9.44
N SER A 177 -11.11 16.25 -9.60
CA SER A 177 -12.14 16.37 -10.64
C SER A 177 -11.56 16.37 -12.05
N ASP A 178 -10.31 16.81 -12.21
CA ASP A 178 -9.63 16.93 -13.51
C ASP A 178 -8.93 15.61 -13.91
N PHE A 179 -9.38 14.49 -13.30
CA PHE A 179 -8.82 13.16 -13.52
C PHE A 179 -8.85 12.75 -14.99
N ARG A 180 -7.67 12.39 -15.48
CA ARG A 180 -7.42 11.83 -16.80
C ARG A 180 -7.48 10.30 -16.73
N SER A 181 -8.54 9.73 -17.30
CA SER A 181 -8.78 8.27 -17.31
C SER A 181 -7.96 7.53 -18.38
N ASP A 182 -7.30 8.26 -19.29
CA ASP A 182 -6.50 7.73 -20.40
C ASP A 182 -5.06 7.37 -20.01
N ILE A 183 -4.71 7.52 -18.72
CA ILE A 183 -3.40 7.09 -18.19
C ILE A 183 -3.41 5.57 -18.05
N ALA A 184 -2.71 4.90 -18.96
CA ALA A 184 -2.56 3.45 -18.97
C ALA A 184 -1.97 2.94 -17.65
N ALA A 185 -2.58 1.91 -17.07
CA ALA A 185 -2.13 1.32 -15.80
C ALA A 185 -2.39 -0.20 -15.73
N ASN A 186 -1.48 -0.94 -15.11
CA ASN A 186 -1.65 -2.38 -14.83
C ASN A 186 -2.17 -2.66 -13.41
N SER A 187 -2.36 -1.62 -12.59
CA SER A 187 -2.93 -1.68 -11.25
C SER A 187 -3.82 -0.45 -10.99
N PRO A 188 -4.66 -0.45 -9.94
CA PRO A 188 -5.43 0.75 -9.61
C PRO A 188 -4.54 1.97 -9.38
N TYR A 189 -3.36 1.78 -8.80
CA TYR A 189 -2.50 2.86 -8.35
C TYR A 189 -1.54 3.40 -9.43
N GLY A 190 -1.67 2.95 -10.68
CA GLY A 190 -0.73 3.22 -11.78
C GLY A 190 0.03 1.96 -12.19
N ASP A 191 0.96 2.10 -13.13
CA ASP A 191 1.85 0.98 -13.49
C ASP A 191 2.76 0.62 -12.31
N THR A 192 2.78 -0.64 -11.88
CA THR A 192 3.63 -1.14 -10.79
C THR A 192 5.13 -0.97 -11.03
N GLU A 193 5.56 -0.71 -12.27
CA GLU A 193 6.95 -0.38 -12.60
C GLU A 193 7.27 1.12 -12.43
N LEU A 194 6.26 1.97 -12.22
CA LEU A 194 6.41 3.43 -12.09
C LEU A 194 6.34 3.94 -10.64
N TRP A 195 5.98 3.07 -9.68
CA TRP A 195 5.96 3.40 -8.26
C TRP A 195 6.62 2.32 -7.42
N ASP A 196 7.32 2.74 -6.37
CA ASP A 196 7.99 1.85 -5.43
C ASP A 196 7.16 1.68 -4.15
N LEU A 197 6.69 2.80 -3.61
CA LEU A 197 6.00 2.84 -2.32
C LEU A 197 4.83 3.84 -2.31
N LEU A 198 3.68 3.39 -1.81
CA LEU A 198 2.47 4.19 -1.61
C LEU A 198 2.26 4.39 -0.10
N TRP A 199 2.77 5.48 0.46
CA TRP A 199 2.83 5.75 1.89
C TRP A 199 1.53 6.37 2.40
N ILE A 200 0.55 5.51 2.68
CA ILE A 200 -0.85 5.87 2.98
C ILE A 200 -1.19 5.89 4.47
N GLY A 201 -0.28 5.42 5.33
CA GLY A 201 -0.35 5.54 6.78
C GLY A 201 1.00 5.93 7.38
N HIS A 202 1.04 7.06 8.08
CA HIS A 202 2.25 7.67 8.63
C HIS A 202 1.96 8.57 9.83
N CYS A 203 2.98 8.91 10.62
CA CYS A 203 2.92 9.88 11.73
C CYS A 203 3.36 11.29 11.30
N GLY A 204 3.50 11.54 10.01
CA GLY A 204 3.91 12.83 9.49
C GLY A 204 4.48 12.72 8.10
N SER A 205 4.22 13.73 7.29
CA SER A 205 4.82 13.90 5.97
C SER A 205 4.99 15.40 5.70
N ARG A 206 5.66 15.72 4.61
CA ARG A 206 5.89 17.09 4.12
C ARG A 206 5.52 17.13 2.65
N PHE A 207 5.03 18.27 2.19
CA PHE A 207 4.91 18.48 0.75
C PHE A 207 6.30 18.66 0.12
N ALA A 208 6.46 18.16 -1.10
CA ALA A 208 7.60 18.49 -1.94
C ALA A 208 7.58 20.00 -2.25
N GLY A 209 8.72 20.66 -2.16
CA GLY A 209 8.81 22.12 -2.27
C GLY A 209 10.06 22.69 -1.61
N GLY A 210 11.18 22.70 -2.34
CA GLY A 210 12.41 23.39 -1.95
C GLY A 210 13.20 23.89 -3.16
N LYS A 211 13.97 24.98 -3.01
CA LYS A 211 14.75 25.60 -4.11
C LYS A 211 15.73 24.66 -4.83
N ASN A 212 16.05 23.51 -4.23
CA ASN A 212 17.01 22.53 -4.74
C ASN A 212 16.36 21.18 -5.11
N GLU A 213 15.01 21.07 -5.07
CA GLU A 213 14.34 19.83 -5.46
C GLU A 213 14.27 19.70 -6.99
N LYS A 214 14.81 18.59 -7.50
CA LYS A 214 14.74 18.22 -8.93
C LYS A 214 13.56 17.31 -9.26
N VAL A 215 12.65 17.12 -8.30
CA VAL A 215 11.47 16.26 -8.46
C VAL A 215 10.24 17.11 -8.76
N PRO A 216 9.28 16.63 -9.58
CA PRO A 216 8.07 17.39 -9.83
C PRO A 216 7.24 17.55 -8.54
N VAL A 217 6.85 18.79 -8.25
CA VAL A 217 6.24 19.21 -6.97
C VAL A 217 4.71 19.23 -6.98
N GLY A 218 4.09 18.91 -8.11
CA GLY A 218 2.65 18.95 -8.26
C GLY A 218 1.94 17.99 -7.32
N LYS A 219 0.75 18.39 -6.91
CA LYS A 219 -0.11 17.66 -5.96
C LYS A 219 -1.48 17.42 -6.58
N VAL A 220 -2.18 16.42 -6.08
CA VAL A 220 -3.60 16.22 -6.40
C VAL A 220 -4.43 16.55 -5.18
N VAL A 221 -5.35 17.50 -5.34
CA VAL A 221 -6.20 18.05 -4.28
C VAL A 221 -7.58 17.43 -4.38
N ILE A 222 -8.06 16.89 -3.26
CA ILE A 222 -9.38 16.29 -3.08
C ILE A 222 -10.14 17.22 -2.13
N PRO A 223 -10.90 18.19 -2.66
CA PRO A 223 -11.69 19.10 -1.84
C PRO A 223 -12.97 18.42 -1.33
N ASN A 224 -13.52 18.92 -0.22
CA ASN A 224 -14.79 18.48 0.37
C ASN A 224 -14.84 16.98 0.74
N ASP A 225 -13.69 16.39 1.06
CA ASP A 225 -13.62 15.03 1.57
C ASP A 225 -14.21 14.95 2.98
N GLN A 226 -15.43 14.43 3.07
CA GLN A 226 -16.19 14.26 4.32
C GLN A 226 -15.56 13.27 5.30
N SER A 227 -14.49 12.57 4.91
CA SER A 227 -13.69 11.72 5.80
C SER A 227 -12.50 12.42 6.44
N VAL A 228 -12.17 13.63 5.98
CA VAL A 228 -11.19 14.50 6.63
C VAL A 228 -11.87 15.28 7.75
N PRO A 229 -11.35 15.29 8.98
CA PRO A 229 -11.85 16.15 10.05
C PRO A 229 -11.69 17.65 9.75
N GLU A 230 -12.44 18.49 10.45
CA GLU A 230 -12.21 19.92 10.43
C GLU A 230 -10.81 20.31 10.96
N PRO A 231 -10.25 21.47 10.55
CA PRO A 231 -8.92 21.93 10.94
C PRO A 231 -8.56 21.82 12.43
N GLN A 232 -9.50 22.09 13.34
CA GLN A 232 -9.25 22.03 14.78
C GLN A 232 -9.02 20.60 15.31
N HIS A 233 -9.42 19.58 14.55
CA HIS A 233 -9.29 18.16 14.90
C HIS A 233 -8.08 17.49 14.26
N LEU A 234 -7.37 18.19 13.37
CA LEU A 234 -6.25 17.62 12.64
C LEU A 234 -4.98 17.58 13.50
N ASP A 235 -4.46 16.38 13.71
CA ASP A 235 -3.20 16.11 14.39
C ASP A 235 -2.15 15.71 13.35
N PHE A 236 -1.14 16.57 13.18
CA PHE A 236 -0.06 16.37 12.22
C PHE A 236 1.10 15.58 12.80
N GLU A 237 1.10 15.28 14.11
CA GLU A 237 2.17 14.58 14.81
C GLU A 237 3.55 15.18 14.48
N TYR A 238 4.36 14.51 13.66
CA TYR A 238 5.70 14.95 13.23
C TYR A 238 5.75 15.60 11.83
N GLY A 239 4.59 15.80 11.20
CA GLY A 239 4.41 16.38 9.87
C GLY A 239 4.37 17.92 9.85
N GLU A 240 4.36 18.48 8.64
CA GLU A 240 4.18 19.92 8.42
C GLU A 240 2.69 20.31 8.40
N LYS A 241 2.38 21.52 8.88
CA LYS A 241 1.01 22.05 8.97
C LYS A 241 0.54 22.77 7.71
N ASP A 242 1.27 22.63 6.59
CA ASP A 242 0.98 23.33 5.33
C ASP A 242 -0.45 23.05 4.83
N LEU A 243 -0.98 21.86 5.09
CA LEU A 243 -2.37 21.52 4.78
C LEU A 243 -3.38 22.52 5.39
N LEU A 244 -3.18 22.93 6.64
CA LEU A 244 -4.07 23.88 7.34
C LEU A 244 -3.95 25.30 6.78
N LYS A 245 -2.77 25.65 6.28
CA LYS A 245 -2.44 26.99 5.84
C LYS A 245 -2.91 27.24 4.41
N ASP A 246 -2.74 26.24 3.55
CA ASP A 246 -2.82 26.42 2.11
C ASP A 246 -4.13 25.90 1.51
N TYR A 247 -4.94 25.14 2.27
CA TYR A 247 -6.15 24.49 1.78
C TYR A 247 -7.37 24.72 2.69
N PRO A 248 -8.60 24.73 2.13
CA PRO A 248 -9.82 24.85 2.92
C PRO A 248 -10.06 23.60 3.79
N PRO A 249 -10.96 23.68 4.80
CA PRO A 249 -11.44 22.54 5.56
C PRO A 249 -11.86 21.37 4.67
N HIS A 250 -11.78 20.14 5.20
CA HIS A 250 -12.13 18.91 4.48
C HIS A 250 -11.36 18.72 3.17
N THR A 251 -10.08 19.09 3.14
CA THR A 251 -9.21 18.85 1.99
C THR A 251 -8.24 17.71 2.29
N ARG A 252 -8.16 16.75 1.36
CA ARG A 252 -7.09 15.75 1.32
C ARG A 252 -6.18 16.06 0.14
N VAL A 253 -4.87 15.92 0.33
CA VAL A 253 -3.86 16.19 -0.70
C VAL A 253 -2.98 14.95 -0.86
N VAL A 254 -2.85 14.49 -2.11
CA VAL A 254 -1.93 13.42 -2.50
C VAL A 254 -0.73 14.06 -3.19
N SER A 255 0.47 13.67 -2.81
CA SER A 255 1.72 14.24 -3.35
C SER A 255 2.82 13.19 -3.40
N ARG A 256 3.97 13.53 -4.01
CA ARG A 256 5.18 12.75 -3.76
C ARG A 256 5.54 12.77 -2.28
N ALA A 257 5.99 11.62 -1.77
CA ALA A 257 6.37 11.45 -0.37
C ALA A 257 7.68 12.20 -0.09
N ARG A 258 7.73 12.91 1.04
CA ARG A 258 8.92 13.63 1.50
C ARG A 258 8.95 13.64 3.02
N MET A 259 10.08 13.23 3.58
CA MET A 259 10.31 13.22 5.04
C MET A 259 9.20 12.49 5.81
N ASN A 260 8.66 11.41 5.25
CA ASN A 260 7.62 10.62 5.90
C ASN A 260 8.16 9.94 7.16
N VAL A 261 7.33 9.89 8.20
CA VAL A 261 7.64 9.31 9.51
C VAL A 261 6.68 8.17 9.79
N CYS A 262 7.17 7.05 10.34
CA CYS A 262 6.42 5.80 10.59
C CYS A 262 5.94 5.07 9.33
N THR A 263 5.86 3.74 9.37
CA THR A 263 5.47 2.87 8.25
C THR A 263 4.16 2.12 8.51
N LEU A 264 3.19 2.82 9.12
CA LEU A 264 1.94 2.24 9.64
C LEU A 264 1.13 1.51 8.56
N ALA A 265 1.08 2.09 7.36
CA ALA A 265 0.52 1.45 6.19
C ALA A 265 1.21 1.94 4.91
N TYR A 266 1.65 1.01 4.06
CA TYR A 266 2.17 1.35 2.74
C TYR A 266 1.95 0.26 1.70
N GLY A 267 1.64 0.66 0.48
CA GLY A 267 1.74 -0.22 -0.68
C GLY A 267 3.19 -0.34 -1.13
N MET A 268 3.64 -1.54 -1.52
CA MET A 268 4.96 -1.80 -2.06
C MET A 268 4.83 -2.60 -3.36
N SER A 269 5.47 -2.12 -4.43
CA SER A 269 5.58 -2.89 -5.67
C SER A 269 6.73 -3.88 -5.56
N GLN A 270 6.69 -4.96 -6.34
CA GLN A 270 7.81 -5.89 -6.39
C GLN A 270 9.10 -5.21 -6.85
N ALA A 271 8.99 -4.28 -7.81
CA ALA A 271 10.10 -3.49 -8.31
C ALA A 271 10.74 -2.68 -7.17
N GLY A 272 9.93 -2.05 -6.31
CA GLY A 272 10.40 -1.30 -5.14
C GLY A 272 10.95 -2.18 -4.01
N ALA A 273 10.55 -3.45 -3.91
CA ALA A 273 11.03 -4.38 -2.89
C ALA A 273 12.48 -4.88 -3.15
N ARG A 274 12.93 -4.90 -4.41
CA ARG A 274 14.27 -5.41 -4.77
C ARG A 274 15.42 -4.46 -4.40
N PRO A 275 15.27 -3.12 -4.52
CA PRO A 275 16.20 -2.14 -3.99
C PRO A 275 15.53 -1.31 -2.90
N MET A 276 15.37 -1.85 -1.68
CA MET A 276 14.64 -1.10 -0.65
C MET A 276 15.40 0.17 -0.22
N CYS A 277 14.91 1.31 -0.74
CA CYS A 277 14.88 2.67 -0.20
C CYS A 277 16.17 3.39 0.24
N ASP A 278 17.37 2.90 -0.02
CA ASP A 278 18.55 3.73 0.29
C ASP A 278 18.82 4.79 -0.78
N GLY A 279 18.50 4.57 -2.07
CA GLY A 279 18.86 5.51 -3.14
C GLY A 279 20.37 5.86 -3.19
N LEU A 280 21.20 5.20 -2.38
CA LEU A 280 22.63 5.40 -2.29
C LEU A 280 23.31 4.68 -3.47
N PHE A 281 24.45 5.21 -3.90
CA PHE A 281 25.31 4.64 -4.95
C PHE A 281 24.76 4.70 -6.38
N GLY A 282 24.08 5.79 -6.76
CA GLY A 282 23.78 6.10 -8.17
C GLY A 282 22.60 5.36 -8.78
N ARG A 283 21.63 4.93 -7.97
CA ARG A 283 20.37 4.33 -8.44
C ARG A 283 19.31 5.39 -8.74
N PRO A 284 18.35 5.14 -9.65
CA PRO A 284 17.24 6.05 -9.92
C PRO A 284 16.45 6.39 -8.66
N THR A 285 15.97 7.63 -8.56
CA THR A 285 15.17 8.12 -7.44
C THR A 285 13.90 7.29 -7.27
N HIS A 286 13.63 6.83 -6.05
CA HIS A 286 12.41 6.09 -5.75
C HIS A 286 11.15 6.92 -6.02
N SER A 287 10.15 6.32 -6.64
CA SER A 287 8.86 6.95 -6.91
C SER A 287 7.89 6.61 -5.79
N CYS A 288 7.88 7.47 -4.77
CA CYS A 288 7.08 7.32 -3.58
C CYS A 288 5.94 8.36 -3.55
N ILE A 289 4.71 7.91 -3.31
CA ILE A 289 3.51 8.76 -3.19
C ILE A 289 3.01 8.72 -1.75
N SER A 290 2.50 9.83 -1.24
CA SER A 290 1.89 9.93 0.09
C SER A 290 0.62 10.79 0.05
N VAL A 291 -0.11 10.82 1.17
CA VAL A 291 -1.40 11.47 1.28
C VAL A 291 -1.58 12.11 2.66
N GLN A 292 -2.07 13.34 2.68
CA GLN A 292 -2.28 14.13 3.90
C GLN A 292 -3.72 14.70 3.90
N PRO A 293 -4.53 14.44 4.94
CA PRO A 293 -4.26 13.52 6.05
C PRO A 293 -4.13 12.07 5.55
N GLN A 294 -3.55 11.22 6.38
CA GLN A 294 -3.34 9.80 6.14
C GLN A 294 -4.67 9.02 6.07
N LEU A 295 -4.66 7.87 5.40
CA LEU A 295 -5.82 6.96 5.28
C LEU A 295 -5.84 5.89 6.38
N PHE A 296 -4.66 5.56 6.89
CA PHE A 296 -4.44 4.59 7.95
C PHE A 296 -3.65 5.26 9.08
N GLN A 297 -4.05 5.01 10.33
CA GLN A 297 -3.36 5.58 11.50
C GLN A 297 -3.46 4.64 12.70
N HIS A 298 -2.54 4.76 13.65
CA HIS A 298 -2.57 4.11 14.94
C HIS A 298 -3.92 4.25 15.61
N HIS A 299 -4.43 3.12 16.06
CA HIS A 299 -5.52 3.05 17.01
C HIS A 299 -4.99 2.94 18.43
N ARG A 300 -5.51 3.78 19.32
CA ARG A 300 -5.21 3.72 20.75
C ARG A 300 -6.47 3.27 21.47
N PRO A 301 -6.52 2.02 22.00
CA PRO A 301 -7.70 1.49 22.67
C PRO A 301 -7.83 2.07 24.09
N VAL A 302 -9.01 1.94 24.70
CA VAL A 302 -9.17 2.14 26.14
C VAL A 302 -8.33 1.10 26.87
N GLY A 303 -7.54 1.53 27.86
CA GLY A 303 -6.66 0.63 28.60
C GLY A 303 -5.29 1.22 28.94
N PRO A 304 -4.37 0.41 29.47
CA PRO A 304 -3.02 0.87 29.81
C PRO A 304 -2.27 1.39 28.58
N LYS A 305 -1.65 2.58 28.68
CA LYS A 305 -0.85 3.21 27.61
C LYS A 305 0.34 2.32 27.21
N SER A 306 0.87 1.51 28.12
CA SER A 306 1.88 0.47 27.84
C SER A 306 1.46 -0.60 26.82
N LYS A 307 0.17 -0.67 26.45
CA LYS A 307 -0.34 -1.53 25.38
C LYS A 307 -0.45 -0.83 24.02
N PHE A 308 -0.09 0.44 23.91
CA PHE A 308 -0.21 1.18 22.64
C PHE A 308 0.63 0.59 21.51
N SER A 309 1.94 0.44 21.71
CA SER A 309 2.84 -0.15 20.72
C SER A 309 3.92 -0.98 21.38
N GLY A 310 4.51 -1.91 20.62
CA GLY A 310 5.71 -2.66 21.03
C GLY A 310 7.03 -1.96 20.67
N ILE A 311 6.98 -0.82 19.98
CA ILE A 311 8.18 -0.13 19.47
C ILE A 311 8.86 0.73 20.54
N SER A 312 8.09 1.35 21.43
CA SER A 312 8.58 2.29 22.44
C SER A 312 7.78 2.20 23.73
N ASP A 313 8.35 2.72 24.82
CA ASP A 313 7.62 2.91 26.06
C ASP A 313 6.66 4.11 25.93
N HIS A 314 5.42 3.92 26.38
CA HIS A 314 4.35 4.91 26.37
C HIS A 314 3.92 5.31 27.80
N GLY A 315 4.70 4.90 28.80
CA GLY A 315 4.46 5.14 30.21
C GLY A 315 3.38 4.24 30.81
N ASP A 316 3.18 4.43 32.12
CA ASP A 316 2.26 3.61 32.94
C ASP A 316 0.84 4.17 33.03
N GLY A 317 0.52 5.20 32.25
CA GLY A 317 -0.79 5.84 32.27
C GLY A 317 -1.93 4.96 31.76
N PHE A 318 -3.17 5.41 31.98
CA PHE A 318 -4.36 4.78 31.43
C PHE A 318 -4.98 5.69 30.37
N ASN A 319 -5.47 5.09 29.28
CA ASN A 319 -6.19 5.78 28.23
C ASN A 319 -7.69 5.56 28.46
N GLU A 320 -8.42 6.64 28.78
CA GLU A 320 -9.84 6.56 29.12
C GLU A 320 -10.75 6.46 27.88
N HIS A 321 -10.27 6.96 26.73
CA HIS A 321 -11.04 7.02 25.50
C HIS A 321 -10.27 6.40 24.34
N ALA A 322 -10.93 5.50 23.60
CA ALA A 322 -10.35 4.98 22.37
C ALA A 322 -10.34 6.05 21.28
N TYR A 323 -9.26 6.16 20.51
CA TYR A 323 -9.17 7.11 19.41
C TYR A 323 -8.27 6.59 18.28
N THR A 324 -8.54 7.08 17.08
CA THR A 324 -7.66 6.95 15.90
C THR A 324 -7.49 8.36 15.34
N ARG A 325 -6.26 8.89 15.31
CA ARG A 325 -6.02 10.29 14.87
C ARG A 325 -6.46 10.48 13.43
N ASN A 326 -7.10 11.62 13.15
CA ASN A 326 -7.54 12.05 11.82
C ASN A 326 -8.58 11.14 11.13
N ILE A 327 -9.09 10.09 11.79
CA ILE A 327 -10.07 9.16 11.23
C ILE A 327 -11.43 9.39 11.90
N ARG A 328 -12.39 9.93 11.14
CA ARG A 328 -13.75 10.25 11.63
C ARG A 328 -14.52 9.00 12.03
N TRP A 329 -14.70 8.06 11.10
CA TRP A 329 -15.44 6.82 11.33
C TRP A 329 -14.48 5.65 11.48
N SER A 330 -13.71 5.67 12.57
CA SER A 330 -12.80 4.59 12.94
C SER A 330 -13.52 3.25 12.92
N THR A 331 -12.95 2.28 12.20
CA THR A 331 -13.52 0.93 12.11
C THR A 331 -13.52 0.26 13.48
N ARG A 332 -12.42 0.37 14.24
CA ARG A 332 -12.29 -0.22 15.58
C ARG A 332 -13.23 0.41 16.61
N ILE A 333 -13.47 1.72 16.57
CA ILE A 333 -14.45 2.38 17.45
C ILE A 333 -15.89 1.95 17.09
N ASN A 334 -16.15 1.68 15.80
CA ASN A 334 -17.47 1.31 15.31
C ASN A 334 -17.74 -0.20 15.29
N PHE A 335 -16.94 -1.05 15.94
CA PHE A 335 -17.16 -2.51 15.93
C PHE A 335 -18.57 -2.92 16.35
N ASP A 336 -19.10 -2.38 17.44
CA ASP A 336 -20.44 -2.71 17.91
C ASP A 336 -21.49 -2.38 16.84
N LYS A 337 -21.41 -1.18 16.26
CA LYS A 337 -22.29 -0.72 15.17
C LYS A 337 -22.20 -1.65 13.96
N LEU A 338 -20.98 -1.96 13.50
CA LEU A 338 -20.72 -2.77 12.31
C LEU A 338 -21.18 -4.22 12.49
N VAL A 339 -20.93 -4.83 13.65
CA VAL A 339 -21.34 -6.22 13.95
C VAL A 339 -22.86 -6.38 13.89
N TYR A 340 -23.61 -5.37 14.35
CA TYR A 340 -25.07 -5.39 14.32
C TYR A 340 -25.68 -4.76 13.06
N GLY A 341 -24.88 -4.41 12.05
CA GLY A 341 -25.35 -3.83 10.79
C GLY A 341 -26.00 -2.44 10.94
N GLN A 342 -25.64 -1.71 11.99
CA GLN A 342 -26.08 -0.33 12.22
C GLN A 342 -25.31 0.64 11.30
N THR A 343 -25.91 1.80 11.05
CA THR A 343 -25.36 2.81 10.12
C THR A 343 -25.24 4.21 10.74
N ASP A 344 -25.69 4.38 11.97
CA ASP A 344 -25.49 5.58 12.80
C ASP A 344 -24.11 5.53 13.48
N TYR A 345 -23.07 5.56 12.65
CA TYR A 345 -21.68 5.42 13.08
C TYR A 345 -21.26 6.53 14.04
N ILE A 346 -20.39 6.17 14.98
CA ILE A 346 -19.71 7.08 15.88
C ILE A 346 -18.70 7.87 15.05
N ASP A 347 -18.93 9.18 14.95
CA ASP A 347 -17.97 10.15 14.44
C ASP A 347 -17.11 10.69 15.57
N SER A 348 -15.82 10.36 15.51
CA SER A 348 -14.83 10.74 16.53
C SER A 348 -14.44 12.22 16.46
N TYR A 349 -14.70 12.88 15.33
CA TYR A 349 -14.33 14.28 15.09
C TYR A 349 -15.49 14.98 14.37
N GLN A 350 -16.61 15.11 15.08
CA GLN A 350 -17.80 15.80 14.57
C GLN A 350 -17.52 17.28 14.36
N ASP A 351 -17.96 17.78 13.21
CA ASP A 351 -17.78 19.17 12.81
C ASP A 351 -18.46 20.12 13.82
N GLY A 352 -17.74 21.17 14.21
CA GLY A 352 -18.18 22.16 15.19
C GLY A 352 -18.26 21.69 16.66
N GLN A 353 -17.84 20.47 16.98
CA GLN A 353 -17.72 20.01 18.38
C GLN A 353 -16.29 20.22 18.90
N GLU A 354 -16.14 20.37 20.21
CA GLU A 354 -14.81 20.32 20.82
C GLU A 354 -14.30 18.87 20.88
N GLU A 355 -12.98 18.69 20.78
CA GLU A 355 -12.41 17.37 21.04
C GLU A 355 -12.65 16.97 22.50
N PRO A 356 -12.98 15.69 22.77
CA PRO A 356 -12.85 15.18 24.13
C PRO A 356 -11.41 15.44 24.61
N GLU A 357 -11.24 15.97 25.83
CA GLU A 357 -9.92 16.28 26.39
C GLU A 357 -8.99 15.07 26.25
N ARG A 358 -7.96 15.20 25.39
CA ARG A 358 -6.89 14.20 25.24
C ARG A 358 -5.88 14.40 26.38
N GLN A 359 -5.93 13.58 27.42
CA GLN A 359 -4.93 13.57 28.51
C GLN A 359 -3.63 12.83 28.16
#